data_AF-A0A2H5W0B3-F1
#
_entry.id   AF-A0A2H5W0B3-F1
#
_cell.length_a   1.000
_cell.length_b   1.000
_cell.length_c   1.000
_cell.angle_alpha   90.00
_cell.angle_beta   90.00
_cell.angle_gamma   90.00
#
_symmetry.space_group_name_H-M   'P 1'
#
loop_
_entity.id
_entity.type
_entity.pdbx_description
1 polymer ?
#
loop_
_entity_poly.entity_id
_entity_poly.type
_entity_poly.pdbx_seq_one_letter_code
_entity_poly.pdbx_strand_id
1 'polypeptide(L)'
;MLLLLVGIGLLCGTILVRAHREYRAAQAEYERMEDEVRRLRLETERLMEEIQALKTDPEVIERIAREELHMVRPDEMVFSFPEASKR
;
A
#
# COMPACT_ATOMS: atom_id res chain seq x y z
N MET A 1 0.74 3.83 -60.75
CA MET A 1 0.03 2.74 -60.04
C MET A 1 0.90 2.11 -58.96
N LEU A 2 2.06 1.51 -59.30
CA LEU A 2 2.96 0.87 -58.31
C LEU A 2 3.48 1.83 -57.21
N LEU A 3 3.91 3.04 -57.59
CA LEU A 3 4.38 4.04 -56.63
C LEU A 3 3.29 4.53 -55.66
N LEU A 4 2.03 4.60 -56.11
CA LEU A 4 0.89 4.94 -55.25
C LEU A 4 0.62 3.83 -54.24
N LEU A 5 0.70 2.57 -54.67
CA LEU A 5 0.53 1.42 -53.77
C LEU A 5 1.63 1.36 -52.71
N VAL A 6 2.89 1.61 -53.11
CA VAL A 6 4.02 1.69 -52.16
C VAL A 6 3.84 2.85 -51.19
N GLY A 7 3.44 4.03 -51.67
CA GLY A 7 3.16 5.18 -50.82
C GLY A 7 2.05 4.92 -49.80
N ILE A 8 0.94 4.33 -50.22
CA ILE A 8 -0.17 3.95 -49.34
C ILE A 8 0.28 2.90 -48.33
N GLY A 9 1.04 1.89 -48.75
CA GLY A 9 1.59 0.86 -47.86
C GLY A 9 2.49 1.43 -46.77
N LEU A 10 3.39 2.35 -47.14
CA LEU A 10 4.25 3.05 -46.17
C LEU A 10 3.42 3.91 -45.20
N LEU A 11 2.44 4.65 -45.71
CA LEU A 11 1.59 5.51 -44.91
C LEU A 11 0.75 4.69 -43.91
N CYS A 12 0.06 3.65 -44.38
CA CYS A 12 -0.65 2.70 -43.52
C CYS A 12 0.27 2.02 -42.51
N GLY A 13 1.48 1.61 -42.91
CA GLY A 13 2.46 1.00 -42.01
C GLY A 13 2.83 1.91 -40.86
N THR A 14 3.12 3.19 -41.13
CA THR A 14 3.45 4.16 -40.07
C THR A 14 2.28 4.43 -39.12
N ILE A 15 1.05 4.48 -39.63
CA ILE A 15 -0.16 4.65 -38.81
C ILE A 15 -0.36 3.42 -37.90
N LEU A 16 -0.26 2.21 -38.45
CA LEU A 16 -0.42 0.97 -37.69
C LEU A 16 0.65 0.82 -36.60
N VAL A 17 1.91 1.14 -36.91
CA VAL A 17 2.99 1.10 -35.92
C VAL A 17 2.75 2.11 -34.80
N ARG A 18 2.31 3.33 -35.12
CA ARG A 18 1.96 4.34 -34.10
C ARG A 18 0.81 3.87 -33.21
N ALA A 19 -0.29 3.45 -33.83
CA ALA A 19 -1.47 2.98 -33.12
C ALA A 19 -1.14 1.78 -32.22
N HIS A 20 -0.32 0.84 -32.70
CA HIS A 20 0.10 -0.30 -31.90
C HIS A 20 0.96 0.12 -30.71
N ARG A 21 1.87 1.09 -30.87
CA ARG A 21 2.69 1.61 -29.77
C ARG A 21 1.85 2.32 -28.71
N GLU A 22 0.91 3.16 -29.13
CA GLU A 22 -0.01 3.85 -28.21
C GLU A 22 -0.88 2.86 -27.44
N TYR A 23 -1.45 1.88 -28.14
CA TYR A 23 -2.23 0.81 -27.51
C TYR A 23 -1.40 0.03 -26.47
N ARG A 24 -0.15 -0.34 -26.82
CA ARG A 24 0.74 -1.05 -25.89
C ARG A 24 1.11 -0.21 -24.68
N ALA A 25 1.32 1.10 -24.86
CA ALA A 25 1.60 2.01 -23.75
C ALA A 25 0.39 2.15 -22.81
N ALA A 26 -0.81 2.36 -23.38
CA ALA A 26 -2.05 2.43 -22.61
C ALA A 26 -2.35 1.13 -21.86
N GLN A 27 -2.10 -0.03 -22.49
CA GLN A 27 -2.25 -1.33 -21.86
C GLN A 27 -1.30 -1.50 -20.67
N ALA A 28 -0.03 -1.11 -20.82
CA ALA A 28 0.93 -1.19 -19.73
C ALA A 28 0.59 -0.23 -18.57
N GLU A 29 0.07 0.96 -18.88
CA GLU A 29 -0.41 1.90 -17.85
C GLU A 29 -1.64 1.35 -17.13
N TYR A 30 -2.59 0.77 -17.85
CA TYR A 30 -3.75 0.10 -17.27
C TYR A 30 -3.34 -1.01 -16.29
N GLU A 31 -2.44 -1.90 -16.70
CA GLU A 31 -1.94 -3.00 -15.84
C GLU A 31 -1.26 -2.46 -14.58
N ARG A 32 -0.46 -1.39 -14.70
CA ARG A 32 0.17 -0.74 -13.54
C ARG A 32 -0.84 -0.16 -12.56
N MET A 33 -1.87 0.51 -13.06
CA MET A 33 -2.93 1.10 -12.23
C MET A 33 -3.77 0.00 -11.57
N GLU A 34 -4.05 -1.08 -12.28
CA GLU A 34 -4.77 -2.24 -11.73
C GLU A 34 -4.00 -2.89 -10.57
N ASP A 35 -2.68 -3.08 -10.74
CA ASP A 35 -1.81 -3.59 -9.68
C ASP A 35 -1.73 -2.64 -8.48
N GLU A 36 -1.72 -1.33 -8.71
CA GLU A 36 -1.76 -0.33 -7.64
C GLU A 36 -3.07 -0.38 -6.85
N VAL A 37 -4.22 -0.44 -7.55
CA VAL A 37 -5.53 -0.62 -6.92
C VAL A 37 -5.56 -1.90 -6.10
N ARG A 38 -5.02 -3.01 -6.63
CA ARG A 38 -4.96 -4.28 -5.89
C ARG A 38 -4.14 -4.16 -4.62
N ARG A 39 -2.96 -3.52 -4.68
CA ARG A 39 -2.10 -3.30 -3.50
C ARG A 39 -2.78 -2.44 -2.44
N LEU A 40 -3.39 -1.32 -2.85
CA LEU A 40 -4.07 -0.42 -1.92
C LEU A 40 -5.27 -1.08 -1.25
N ARG A 41 -6.00 -1.96 -1.96
CA ARG A 41 -7.09 -2.74 -1.35
C ARG A 41 -6.58 -3.67 -0.26
N LEU A 42 -5.51 -4.42 -0.53
CA LEU A 42 -4.90 -5.31 0.47
C LEU A 42 -4.37 -4.54 1.67
N GLU A 43 -3.76 -3.37 1.45
CA GLU A 43 -3.31 -2.50 2.53
C GLU A 43 -4.48 -1.96 3.36
N THR A 44 -5.57 -1.56 2.70
CA THR A 44 -6.79 -1.12 3.37
C THR A 44 -7.38 -2.23 4.24
N GLU A 45 -7.49 -3.45 3.71
CA GLU A 45 -7.99 -4.61 4.46
C GLU A 45 -7.13 -4.86 5.71
N ARG A 46 -5.80 -4.89 5.56
CA ARG A 46 -4.86 -5.08 6.67
C ARG A 46 -5.00 -4.00 7.74
N LEU A 47 -5.06 -2.73 7.34
CA LEU A 47 -5.20 -1.61 8.29
C LEU A 47 -6.55 -1.67 9.02
N MET A 48 -7.61 -2.10 8.34
CA MET A 48 -8.92 -2.27 8.98
C MET A 48 -8.91 -3.38 10.04
N GLU A 49 -8.23 -4.51 9.77
CA GLU A 49 -8.03 -5.58 10.76
C GLU A 49 -7.25 -5.07 11.98
N GLU A 50 -6.19 -4.31 11.76
CA GLU A 50 -5.39 -3.70 12.84
C GLU A 50 -6.23 -2.72 13.68
N ILE A 51 -7.02 -1.86 13.04
CA ILE A 51 -7.94 -0.95 13.73
C ILE A 51 -8.97 -1.73 14.56
N GLN A 52 -9.50 -2.85 14.04
CA GLN A 52 -10.42 -3.67 14.82
C GLN A 52 -9.73 -4.25 16.05
N ALA A 53 -8.57 -4.88 15.88
CA ALA A 53 -7.81 -5.44 17.00
C ALA A 53 -7.54 -4.38 18.09
N LEU A 54 -7.09 -3.19 17.69
CA LEU A 54 -6.84 -2.07 18.62
C LEU A 54 -8.10 -1.57 19.34
N LYS A 55 -9.29 -1.72 18.74
CA LYS A 55 -10.57 -1.23 19.31
C LYS A 55 -11.29 -2.27 20.16
N THR A 56 -11.18 -3.54 19.82
CA THR A 56 -12.03 -4.60 20.40
C THR A 56 -11.27 -5.59 21.24
N ASP A 57 -9.93 -5.64 21.18
CA ASP A 57 -9.13 -6.57 21.97
C ASP A 57 -8.62 -5.89 23.26
N PRO A 58 -9.17 -6.26 24.44
CA PRO A 58 -8.74 -5.70 25.72
C PRO A 58 -7.26 -5.98 26.03
N GLU A 59 -6.69 -7.10 25.56
CA GLU A 59 -5.28 -7.43 25.81
C GLU A 59 -4.36 -6.51 25.02
N VAL A 60 -4.72 -6.16 23.78
CA VAL A 60 -3.95 -5.22 22.95
C VAL A 60 -3.98 -3.82 23.56
N ILE A 61 -5.15 -3.38 24.03
CA ILE A 61 -5.31 -2.09 24.71
C ILE A 61 -4.50 -2.05 26.00
N GLU A 62 -4.58 -3.09 26.84
CA GLU A 62 -3.83 -3.18 28.09
C GLU A 62 -2.32 -3.20 27.85
N ARG A 63 -1.85 -3.92 26.82
CA ARG A 63 -0.44 -3.96 26.44
C ARG A 63 0.09 -2.57 26.07
N ILE A 64 -0.58 -1.85 25.17
CA ILE A 64 -0.17 -0.49 24.78
C ILE A 64 -0.22 0.47 25.97
N ALA A 65 -1.28 0.39 26.78
CA ALA A 65 -1.42 1.23 27.96
C ALA A 65 -0.25 1.05 28.95
N ARG A 66 0.20 -0.19 29.19
CA ARG A 66 1.30 -0.48 30.11
C ARG A 66 2.69 -0.25 29.52
N GLU A 67 2.92 -0.71 28.29
CA GLU A 67 4.24 -0.73 27.66
C GLU A 67 4.63 0.63 27.06
N GLU A 68 3.71 1.28 26.35
CA GLU A 68 3.99 2.52 25.63
C GLU A 68 3.59 3.76 26.43
N LEU A 69 2.48 3.69 27.15
CA LEU A 69 1.92 4.84 27.88
C LEU A 69 2.22 4.81 29.38
N HIS A 70 2.83 3.74 29.89
CA HIS A 70 3.13 3.52 31.31
C HIS A 70 1.96 3.77 32.26
N MET A 71 0.74 3.52 31.78
CA MET A 71 -0.49 3.62 32.54
C MET A 71 -0.67 2.39 33.42
N VAL A 72 -1.27 2.62 34.60
CA VAL A 72 -1.68 1.58 35.55
C VAL A 72 -3.13 1.81 35.95
N ARG A 73 -3.84 0.74 36.35
CA ARG A 73 -5.23 0.90 36.79
C ARG A 73 -5.29 1.65 38.13
N PRO A 74 -6.39 2.36 38.45
CA PRO A 74 -6.52 3.09 39.71
C PRO A 74 -6.37 2.23 40.97
N ASP A 75 -6.62 0.92 40.87
CA ASP A 75 -6.52 -0.07 41.93
C ASP A 75 -5.17 -0.82 41.98
N GLU A 76 -4.20 -0.44 41.13
CA GLU A 76 -2.86 -1.07 41.08
C GLU A 76 -1.81 -0.26 41.85
N MET A 77 -0.85 -0.95 42.49
CA MET A 77 0.28 -0.31 43.19
C MET A 77 1.56 -0.35 42.36
N VAL A 78 2.22 0.81 42.19
CA VAL A 78 3.50 0.95 41.50
C VAL A 78 4.66 0.74 42.47
N PHE A 79 5.47 -0.30 42.25
CA PHE A 79 6.71 -0.51 42.99
C PHE A 79 7.87 0.19 42.29
N SER A 80 8.37 1.29 42.87
CA SER A 80 9.60 1.94 42.41
C SER A 80 10.78 1.46 43.26
N PHE A 81 11.73 0.76 42.65
CA PHE A 81 12.96 0.36 43.32
C PHE A 81 13.98 1.49 43.21
N PRO A 82 14.63 1.91 44.31
CA PRO A 82 15.68 2.92 44.25
C PRO A 82 16.83 2.39 43.38
N GLU A 83 17.32 3.21 42.45
CA GLU A 83 18.54 2.88 41.72
C GLU A 83 19.64 2.63 42.74
N ALA A 84 20.25 1.44 42.67
CA ALA A 84 21.34 1.07 43.55
C ALA A 84 22.40 2.16 43.46
N SER A 85 22.50 2.96 44.51
CA SER A 85 23.52 3.99 44.69
C SER A 85 24.87 3.32 44.45
N LYS A 86 25.41 3.51 43.25
CA LYS A 86 26.78 3.15 42.91
C LYS A 86 27.66 4.08 43.75
N ARG A 87 28.01 3.62 44.95
CA ARG A 87 29.16 4.12 45.72
C ARG A 87 30.45 3.75 45.03
#